data_AF-A0A955TBA8-F1
#
_entry.id   AF-A0A955TBA8-F1
#
_cell.length_a   1.000
_cell.length_b   1.000
_cell.length_c   1.000
_cell.angle_alpha   90.00
_cell.angle_beta   90.00
_cell.angle_gamma   90.00
#
_symmetry.space_group_name_H-M   'P 1'
#
loop_
_entity.id
_entity.type
_entity.pdbx_description
1 polymer ?
#
loop_
_entity_poly.entity_id
_entity_poly.type
_entity_poly.pdbx_seq_one_letter_code
_entity_poly.pdbx_strand_id
1 'polypeptide(L)'
;DNEDDGDETPPFDNEDGELQLGLKDFITVFSGMSEERLGKPNINSAPLEVIEALLWVEDDAGDGAEGAAEKLVDYRNGSDGFLGSDDDKRFRTIDHTDEGSEGIDKSGIDPSYQSLATQAFGVASDYFRIESTAIVNKVKKTLKVTVLRTFTEEVQLGGSDRFEFQRDQIQEEQVKLLVIDFEEVG
;
A
#
# COMPACT_ATOMS: atom_id res chain seq x y z
N ASP A 1 -16.87 -16.49 -19.11
CA ASP A 1 -16.40 -16.91 -17.78
C ASP A 1 -15.69 -15.75 -17.10
N ASN A 2 -15.34 -15.84 -15.81
CA ASN A 2 -14.75 -14.72 -15.06
C ASN A 2 -13.24 -14.51 -15.36
N GLU A 3 -12.71 -15.27 -16.32
CA GLU A 3 -11.29 -15.32 -16.73
C GLU A 3 -11.09 -15.03 -18.22
N ASP A 4 -12.18 -14.86 -18.99
CA ASP A 4 -12.10 -14.44 -20.40
C ASP A 4 -12.03 -12.90 -20.45
N ASP A 5 -10.82 -12.36 -20.32
CA ASP A 5 -10.53 -10.93 -20.49
C ASP A 5 -10.35 -10.53 -21.97
N GLY A 6 -10.43 -11.50 -22.88
CA GLY A 6 -10.31 -11.32 -24.32
C GLY A 6 -8.87 -11.08 -24.79
N ASP A 7 -7.86 -11.33 -23.96
CA ASP A 7 -6.44 -11.19 -24.28
C ASP A 7 -5.68 -12.53 -24.12
N GLU A 8 -4.75 -12.82 -25.03
CA GLU A 8 -3.93 -14.04 -25.01
C GLU A 8 -2.58 -13.81 -24.29
N THR A 9 -2.48 -12.75 -23.47
CA THR A 9 -1.25 -12.43 -22.75
C THR A 9 -1.10 -13.27 -21.48
N PRO A 10 0.12 -13.67 -21.10
CA PRO A 10 0.34 -14.44 -19.88
C PRO A 10 -0.08 -13.70 -18.59
N PRO A 11 -0.48 -14.42 -17.52
CA PRO A 11 -0.53 -15.88 -17.43
C PRO A 11 -1.69 -16.46 -18.24
N PHE A 12 -1.39 -17.54 -18.99
CA PHE A 12 -2.40 -18.20 -19.81
C PHE A 12 -3.56 -18.69 -18.94
N ASP A 13 -4.79 -18.42 -19.39
CA ASP A 13 -6.00 -19.03 -18.86
C ASP A 13 -5.83 -20.56 -18.83
N ASN A 14 -6.05 -21.16 -17.67
CA ASN A 14 -6.01 -22.61 -17.48
C ASN A 14 -7.38 -23.26 -17.69
N GLU A 15 -8.39 -22.48 -18.09
CA GLU A 15 -9.76 -22.86 -18.47
C GLU A 15 -10.51 -23.65 -17.39
N ASP A 16 -10.10 -23.56 -16.12
CA ASP A 16 -10.75 -24.28 -15.03
C ASP A 16 -11.92 -23.51 -14.39
N GLY A 17 -12.09 -22.24 -14.77
CA GLY A 17 -13.17 -21.37 -14.28
C GLY A 17 -13.00 -20.96 -12.82
N GLU A 18 -11.83 -21.18 -12.23
CA GLU A 18 -11.44 -20.74 -10.90
C GLU A 18 -10.35 -19.67 -11.00
N LEU A 19 -10.68 -18.45 -10.56
CA LEU A 19 -9.74 -17.32 -10.52
C LEU A 19 -8.37 -17.77 -10.03
N GLN A 20 -7.35 -17.77 -10.91
CA GLN A 20 -6.03 -18.31 -10.63
C GLN A 20 -5.55 -17.95 -9.21
N LEU A 21 -5.55 -18.98 -8.34
CA LEU A 21 -5.22 -18.89 -6.93
C LEU A 21 -3.72 -18.57 -6.78
N GLY A 22 -3.43 -17.28 -6.80
CA GLY A 22 -2.07 -16.74 -6.68
C GLY A 22 -2.04 -15.23 -6.94
N LEU A 23 -2.85 -14.74 -7.89
CA LEU A 23 -2.92 -13.31 -8.21
C LEU A 23 -3.75 -12.50 -7.22
N LYS A 24 -4.71 -13.14 -6.55
CA LYS A 24 -5.65 -12.50 -5.62
C LYS A 24 -4.95 -11.74 -4.49
N ASP A 25 -3.78 -12.19 -4.06
CA ASP A 25 -3.03 -11.57 -2.97
C ASP A 25 -2.22 -10.35 -3.43
N PHE A 26 -2.08 -10.15 -4.75
CA PHE A 26 -1.29 -9.08 -5.37
C PHE A 26 -2.14 -8.02 -6.10
N ILE A 27 -3.43 -8.30 -6.34
CA ILE A 27 -4.32 -7.39 -7.07
C ILE A 27 -5.32 -6.73 -6.13
N THR A 28 -5.55 -5.43 -6.33
CA THR A 28 -6.62 -4.70 -5.66
C THR A 28 -7.27 -3.69 -6.60
N VAL A 29 -8.58 -3.47 -6.45
CA VAL A 29 -9.35 -2.50 -7.27
C VAL A 29 -9.69 -1.29 -6.42
N PHE A 30 -8.70 -0.46 -6.09
CA PHE A 30 -8.93 0.81 -5.41
C PHE A 30 -8.07 1.91 -6.01
N SER A 31 -8.68 3.07 -6.27
CA SER A 31 -8.00 4.24 -6.80
C SER A 31 -7.85 5.29 -5.68
N GLY A 32 -6.62 5.67 -5.32
CA GLY A 32 -6.36 6.74 -4.34
C GLY A 32 -7.09 8.04 -4.67
N MET A 33 -7.32 8.91 -3.67
CA MET A 33 -8.17 10.10 -3.89
C MET A 33 -7.42 11.34 -4.39
N SER A 34 -6.08 11.35 -4.32
CA SER A 34 -5.24 12.43 -4.84
C SER A 34 -4.52 12.00 -6.12
N GLU A 35 -4.14 12.94 -6.97
CA GLU A 35 -3.36 12.66 -8.19
C GLU A 35 -2.07 11.88 -7.89
N GLU A 36 -1.42 12.18 -6.75
CA GLU A 36 -0.22 11.47 -6.28
C GLU A 36 -0.47 10.02 -5.86
N ARG A 37 -1.72 9.62 -5.59
CA ARG A 37 -2.11 8.29 -5.06
C ARG A 37 -3.04 7.53 -6.00
N LEU A 38 -3.56 8.18 -7.04
CA LEU A 38 -4.55 7.60 -7.94
C LEU A 38 -3.93 6.45 -8.75
N GLY A 39 -4.41 5.23 -8.50
CA GLY A 39 -3.94 4.02 -9.21
C GLY A 39 -2.52 3.58 -8.85
N LYS A 40 -1.90 4.15 -7.81
CA LYS A 40 -0.54 3.84 -7.41
C LYS A 40 -0.51 2.98 -6.14
N PRO A 41 0.10 1.80 -6.14
CA PRO A 41 0.29 1.03 -4.93
C PRO A 41 1.21 1.75 -3.94
N ASN A 42 0.99 1.47 -2.66
CA ASN A 42 1.83 2.00 -1.59
C ASN A 42 3.12 1.18 -1.47
N ILE A 43 4.27 1.76 -1.82
CA ILE A 43 5.58 1.09 -1.76
C ILE A 43 5.95 0.60 -0.35
N ASN A 44 5.44 1.27 0.68
CA ASN A 44 5.68 0.90 2.08
C ASN A 44 4.95 -0.39 2.51
N SER A 45 4.05 -0.91 1.69
CA SER A 45 3.32 -2.16 1.98
C SER A 45 3.21 -3.10 0.79
N ALA A 46 3.71 -2.71 -0.39
CA ALA A 46 3.66 -3.54 -1.59
C ALA A 46 4.54 -4.79 -1.44
N PRO A 47 4.05 -5.99 -1.80
CA PRO A 47 4.88 -7.19 -1.89
C PRO A 47 6.04 -7.02 -2.87
N LEU A 48 7.11 -7.80 -2.70
CA LEU A 48 8.29 -7.75 -3.57
C LEU A 48 7.89 -7.96 -5.04
N GLU A 49 7.02 -8.93 -5.27
CA GLU A 49 6.53 -9.34 -6.58
C GLU A 49 5.77 -8.21 -7.28
N VAL A 50 5.02 -7.40 -6.53
CA VAL A 50 4.33 -6.21 -7.06
C VAL A 50 5.35 -5.12 -7.40
N ILE A 51 6.40 -4.97 -6.59
CA ILE A 51 7.43 -3.97 -6.84
C ILE A 51 8.21 -4.32 -8.11
N GLU A 52 8.66 -5.57 -8.21
CA GLU A 52 9.39 -6.09 -9.38
C GLU A 52 8.56 -5.96 -10.65
N ALA A 53 7.29 -6.39 -10.64
CA ALA A 53 6.42 -6.33 -11.80
C ALA A 53 6.22 -4.89 -12.32
N LEU A 54 6.13 -3.91 -11.43
CA LEU A 54 5.97 -2.49 -11.79
C LEU A 54 7.27 -1.81 -12.22
N LEU A 55 8.42 -2.42 -11.93
CA LEU A 55 9.73 -1.96 -12.39
C LEU A 55 10.20 -2.70 -13.64
N TRP A 56 9.47 -3.72 -14.10
CA TRP A 56 9.83 -4.49 -15.27
C TRP A 56 9.91 -3.60 -16.52
N VAL A 57 11.02 -3.71 -17.25
CA VAL A 57 11.24 -3.05 -18.54
C VAL A 57 11.66 -4.11 -19.53
N GLU A 58 10.98 -4.22 -20.68
CA GLU A 58 11.22 -5.28 -21.69
C GLU A 58 12.65 -5.34 -22.22
N ASP A 59 13.37 -4.22 -22.21
CA ASP A 59 14.73 -4.09 -22.74
C ASP A 59 15.83 -4.46 -21.71
N ASP A 60 15.47 -4.71 -20.44
CA ASP A 60 16.39 -5.21 -19.41
C ASP A 60 16.01 -6.67 -19.12
N ALA A 61 16.99 -7.55 -18.97
CA ALA A 61 16.77 -9.01 -18.97
C ALA A 61 16.06 -9.57 -17.71
N GLY A 62 15.24 -8.77 -17.03
CA GLY A 62 14.57 -9.07 -15.77
C GLY A 62 15.45 -8.84 -14.54
N ASP A 63 16.74 -9.21 -14.62
CA ASP A 63 17.70 -9.10 -13.52
C ASP A 63 17.81 -7.68 -12.91
N GLY A 64 17.59 -6.63 -13.72
CA GLY A 64 17.63 -5.24 -13.27
C GLY A 64 16.42 -4.84 -12.40
N ALA A 65 15.22 -5.32 -12.76
CA ALA A 65 13.99 -5.02 -12.03
C ALA A 65 13.95 -5.77 -10.69
N GLU A 66 14.35 -7.04 -10.69
CA GLU A 66 14.51 -7.85 -9.47
C GLU A 66 15.47 -7.17 -8.49
N GLY A 67 16.70 -6.86 -8.94
CA GLY A 67 17.69 -6.21 -8.08
C GLY A 67 17.31 -4.80 -7.61
N ALA A 68 16.49 -4.07 -8.37
CA ALA A 68 15.93 -2.80 -7.93
C ALA A 68 14.83 -3.00 -6.88
N ALA A 69 13.94 -3.98 -7.08
CA ALA A 69 12.87 -4.31 -6.15
C ALA A 69 13.41 -4.81 -4.80
N GLU A 70 14.41 -5.70 -4.82
CA GLU A 70 15.10 -6.18 -3.61
C GLU A 70 15.68 -5.02 -2.81
N LYS A 71 16.39 -4.09 -3.45
CA LYS A 71 16.94 -2.91 -2.78
C LYS A 71 15.88 -2.02 -2.14
N LEU A 72 14.72 -1.85 -2.78
CA LEU A 72 13.61 -1.10 -2.21
C LEU A 72 13.03 -1.81 -0.98
N VAL A 73 12.88 -3.13 -1.04
CA VAL A 73 12.40 -3.95 0.08
C VAL A 73 13.41 -3.99 1.22
N ASP A 74 14.69 -4.19 0.94
CA ASP A 74 15.78 -4.20 1.93
C ASP A 74 15.91 -2.85 2.62
N TYR A 75 15.80 -1.76 1.87
CA TYR A 75 15.74 -0.43 2.47
C TYR A 75 14.57 -0.31 3.43
N ARG A 76 13.37 -0.65 2.94
CA ARG A 76 12.10 -0.51 3.66
C ARG A 76 12.05 -1.35 4.94
N ASN A 77 12.42 -2.63 4.84
CA ASN A 77 12.30 -3.61 5.92
C ASN A 77 13.47 -3.54 6.93
N GLY A 78 14.43 -2.64 6.73
CA GLY A 78 15.55 -2.50 7.64
C GLY A 78 16.49 -3.71 7.67
N SER A 79 17.22 -3.84 8.76
CA SER A 79 18.27 -4.85 8.94
C SER A 79 17.75 -6.24 9.30
N ASP A 80 16.55 -6.33 9.87
CA ASP A 80 15.94 -7.61 10.22
C ASP A 80 15.18 -8.26 9.03
N GLY A 81 14.88 -7.47 7.99
CA GLY A 81 14.23 -7.92 6.77
C GLY A 81 12.73 -8.17 6.92
N PHE A 82 12.13 -7.84 8.08
CA PHE A 82 10.73 -8.10 8.37
C PHE A 82 9.90 -6.82 8.32
N LEU A 83 8.98 -6.74 7.35
CA LEU A 83 8.04 -5.64 7.28
C LEU A 83 7.19 -5.52 8.56
N GLY A 84 7.13 -4.32 9.12
CA GLY A 84 6.39 -4.00 10.34
C GLY A 84 7.23 -4.09 11.61
N SER A 85 8.55 -4.26 11.50
CA SER A 85 9.49 -4.23 12.61
C SER A 85 9.82 -2.80 13.06
N ASP A 86 10.56 -2.69 14.18
CA ASP A 86 10.97 -1.40 14.74
C ASP A 86 12.08 -0.70 13.91
N ASP A 87 12.83 -1.43 13.08
CA ASP A 87 13.93 -0.91 12.26
C ASP A 87 13.56 -0.62 10.79
N ASP A 88 12.27 -0.79 10.44
CA ASP A 88 11.69 -0.37 9.17
C ASP A 88 12.04 1.10 8.83
N LYS A 89 12.48 1.34 7.59
CA LYS A 89 12.69 2.69 7.03
C LYS A 89 11.63 3.00 6.00
N ARG A 90 10.56 3.64 6.44
CA ARG A 90 9.43 4.00 5.57
C ARG A 90 9.82 5.15 4.65
N PHE A 91 9.49 4.99 3.37
CA PHE A 91 9.52 6.08 2.42
C PHE A 91 8.46 7.12 2.81
N ARG A 92 8.87 8.36 3.04
CA ARG A 92 7.97 9.46 3.47
C ARG A 92 7.52 10.34 2.32
N THR A 93 8.34 10.39 1.28
CA THR A 93 8.11 11.19 0.09
C THR A 93 8.50 10.37 -1.13
N ILE A 94 7.86 10.67 -2.26
CA ILE A 94 8.21 10.03 -3.53
C ILE A 94 9.51 10.64 -4.08
N ASP A 95 9.66 11.96 -3.98
CA ASP A 95 10.91 12.65 -4.29
C ASP A 95 11.64 13.14 -3.04
N HIS A 96 12.94 13.37 -3.16
CA HIS A 96 13.76 13.92 -2.09
C HIS A 96 13.73 15.44 -2.13
N THR A 97 12.67 16.05 -1.61
CA THR A 97 12.48 17.52 -1.63
C THR A 97 13.36 18.26 -0.64
N ASP A 98 13.88 17.61 0.41
CA ASP A 98 14.76 18.23 1.40
C ASP A 98 15.78 17.25 2.03
N GLU A 99 16.81 17.77 2.70
CA GLU A 99 17.93 16.99 3.29
C GLU A 99 17.51 15.94 4.35
N GLY A 100 16.27 15.99 4.84
CA GLY A 100 15.74 15.04 5.82
C GLY A 100 14.71 14.06 5.26
N SER A 101 14.46 14.10 3.95
CA SER A 101 13.43 13.28 3.32
C SER A 101 13.92 11.84 3.10
N GLU A 102 13.08 10.90 3.53
CA GLU A 102 13.25 9.46 3.34
C GLU A 102 12.65 9.09 1.98
N GLY A 103 13.30 9.51 0.90
CA GLY A 103 12.87 9.32 -0.48
C GLY A 103 13.34 7.99 -1.10
N ILE A 104 12.77 7.65 -2.26
CA ILE A 104 13.11 6.43 -3.01
C ILE A 104 14.61 6.37 -3.36
N ASP A 105 15.26 7.53 -3.56
CA ASP A 105 16.70 7.66 -3.85
C ASP A 105 17.61 7.04 -2.78
N LYS A 106 17.14 6.98 -1.52
CA LYS A 106 17.93 6.44 -0.41
C LYS A 106 18.11 4.93 -0.44
N SER A 107 17.30 4.22 -1.24
CA SER A 107 17.38 2.76 -1.38
C SER A 107 18.62 2.26 -2.13
N GLY A 108 19.34 3.15 -2.85
CA GLY A 108 20.52 2.75 -3.63
C GLY A 108 20.20 1.98 -4.92
N ILE A 109 18.95 2.08 -5.40
CA ILE A 109 18.60 1.65 -6.76
C ILE A 109 19.29 2.52 -7.82
N ASP A 110 19.41 1.98 -9.03
CA ASP A 110 19.96 2.74 -10.14
C ASP A 110 19.04 3.91 -10.52
N PRO A 111 19.57 5.09 -10.92
CA PRO A 111 18.76 6.25 -11.30
C PRO A 111 17.70 5.98 -12.38
N SER A 112 17.93 5.02 -13.28
CA SER A 112 16.94 4.61 -14.29
C SER A 112 15.67 4.05 -13.65
N TYR A 113 15.82 3.17 -12.66
CA TYR A 113 14.72 2.58 -11.89
C TYR A 113 14.09 3.57 -10.90
N GLN A 114 14.83 4.58 -10.45
CA GLN A 114 14.28 5.62 -9.57
C GLN A 114 13.13 6.38 -10.25
N SER A 115 13.28 6.75 -11.52
CA SER A 115 12.24 7.45 -12.27
C SER A 115 10.98 6.59 -12.45
N LEU A 116 11.16 5.29 -12.71
CA LEU A 116 10.07 4.32 -12.82
C LEU A 116 9.34 4.17 -11.48
N ALA A 117 10.07 3.95 -10.39
CA ALA A 117 9.50 3.81 -9.05
C ALA A 117 8.71 5.06 -8.62
N THR A 118 9.23 6.26 -8.93
CA THR A 118 8.56 7.54 -8.64
C THR A 118 7.21 7.67 -9.37
N GLN A 119 7.14 7.12 -10.58
CA GLN A 119 5.92 7.14 -11.39
C GLN A 119 4.93 6.06 -10.95
N ALA A 120 5.42 4.85 -10.64
CA ALA A 120 4.59 3.70 -10.33
C ALA A 120 3.96 3.74 -8.93
N PHE A 121 4.65 4.28 -7.92
CA PHE A 121 4.24 4.13 -6.53
C PHE A 121 3.73 5.42 -5.86
N GLY A 122 2.95 5.23 -4.80
CA GLY A 122 2.70 6.20 -3.74
C GLY A 122 3.38 5.76 -2.44
N VAL A 123 3.47 6.64 -1.45
CA VAL A 123 4.02 6.33 -0.10
C VAL A 123 2.94 6.12 0.97
N ALA A 124 1.67 6.29 0.60
CA ALA A 124 0.55 6.21 1.52
C ALA A 124 -0.69 5.60 0.83
N SER A 125 -1.60 5.06 1.64
CA SER A 125 -2.90 4.57 1.20
C SER A 125 -4.04 5.37 1.84
N ASP A 126 -5.12 5.52 1.09
CA ASP A 126 -6.42 5.98 1.59
C ASP A 126 -7.36 4.81 1.90
N TYR A 127 -7.04 3.61 1.41
CA TYR A 127 -7.86 2.41 1.56
C TYR A 127 -7.20 1.47 2.55
N PHE A 128 -8.01 0.91 3.44
CA PHE A 128 -7.57 -0.06 4.43
C PHE A 128 -8.55 -1.21 4.49
N ARG A 129 -8.04 -2.43 4.66
CA ARG A 129 -8.84 -3.61 4.95
C ARG A 129 -8.71 -3.93 6.44
N ILE A 130 -9.84 -3.99 7.13
CA ILE A 130 -9.94 -4.38 8.52
C ILE A 130 -10.52 -5.79 8.56
N GLU A 131 -9.73 -6.74 9.05
CA GLU A 131 -10.20 -8.09 9.33
C GLU A 131 -10.36 -8.27 10.85
N SER A 132 -11.58 -8.61 11.28
CA SER A 132 -11.91 -8.82 12.69
C SER A 132 -12.49 -10.21 12.88
N THR A 133 -11.81 -11.03 13.70
CA THR A 133 -12.23 -12.41 13.98
C THR A 133 -12.72 -12.52 15.41
N ALA A 134 -13.92 -13.06 15.61
CA ALA A 134 -14.47 -13.40 16.91
C ALA A 134 -14.75 -14.90 17.02
N ILE A 135 -14.51 -15.47 18.21
CA ILE A 135 -14.82 -16.87 18.52
C ILE A 135 -15.78 -16.89 19.71
N VAL A 136 -17.00 -17.37 19.49
CA VAL A 136 -18.04 -17.49 20.53
C VAL A 136 -18.58 -18.90 20.52
N ASN A 137 -18.51 -19.60 21.66
CA ASN A 137 -19.01 -20.97 21.80
C ASN A 137 -18.52 -21.94 20.68
N LYS A 138 -17.22 -21.86 20.33
CA LYS A 138 -16.57 -22.62 19.24
C LYS A 138 -17.00 -22.26 17.82
N VAL A 139 -17.89 -21.28 17.64
CA VAL A 139 -18.19 -20.70 16.33
C VAL A 139 -17.20 -19.57 16.06
N LYS A 140 -16.46 -19.65 14.96
CA LYS A 140 -15.56 -18.60 14.47
C LYS A 140 -16.31 -17.78 13.43
N LYS A 141 -16.36 -16.47 13.61
CA LYS A 141 -16.84 -15.52 12.60
C LYS A 141 -15.76 -14.51 12.30
N THR A 142 -15.60 -14.19 11.02
CA THR A 142 -14.65 -13.20 10.52
C THR A 142 -15.43 -12.13 9.77
N LEU A 143 -15.26 -10.88 10.17
CA LEU A 143 -15.73 -9.72 9.45
C LEU A 143 -14.56 -9.15 8.66
N LYS A 144 -14.76 -8.90 7.38
CA LYS A 144 -13.80 -8.20 6.53
C LYS A 144 -14.45 -6.92 6.05
N VAL A 145 -13.81 -5.80 6.32
CA VAL A 145 -14.36 -4.47 6.01
C VAL A 145 -13.31 -3.69 5.25
N THR A 146 -13.67 -3.18 4.08
CA THR A 146 -12.83 -2.21 3.37
C THR A 146 -13.30 -0.82 3.71
N VAL A 147 -12.37 0.03 4.16
CA VAL A 147 -12.64 1.41 4.53
C VAL A 147 -11.82 2.41 3.71
N LEU A 148 -12.44 3.53 3.39
CA LEU A 148 -11.80 4.72 2.84
C LEU A 148 -11.56 5.73 3.96
N ARG A 149 -10.31 6.14 4.13
CA ARG A 149 -9.90 7.22 5.02
C ARG A 149 -9.98 8.55 4.28
N THR A 150 -10.74 9.47 4.85
CA THR A 150 -10.82 10.88 4.42
C THR A 150 -10.34 11.76 5.55
N PHE A 151 -9.48 12.73 5.24
CA PHE A 151 -9.09 13.76 6.20
C PHE A 151 -10.25 14.74 6.37
N THR A 152 -10.59 15.08 7.61
CA THR A 152 -11.56 16.13 7.87
C THR A 152 -10.87 17.49 7.96
N GLU A 153 -11.52 18.54 7.45
CA GLU A 153 -11.06 19.90 7.69
C GLU A 153 -10.90 20.15 9.20
N GLU A 154 -9.83 20.85 9.59
CA GLU A 154 -9.61 21.24 10.98
C GLU A 154 -10.81 22.02 11.51
N VAL A 155 -11.52 21.45 12.48
CA VAL A 155 -12.52 22.20 13.24
C VAL A 155 -11.77 23.15 14.16
N GLN A 156 -11.72 24.44 13.82
CA GLN A 156 -11.21 25.46 14.74
C GLN A 156 -12.16 25.56 15.95
N LEU A 157 -11.80 24.90 17.05
CA LEU A 157 -12.51 25.05 18.32
C LEU A 157 -12.33 26.49 18.84
N GLY A 158 -13.47 27.13 19.12
CA GLY A 158 -13.55 28.49 19.68
C GLY A 158 -12.88 28.58 21.05
N GLY A 159 -12.38 29.77 21.39
CA GLY A 159 -11.41 30.01 22.48
C GLY A 159 -11.82 29.63 23.91
N SER A 160 -13.05 29.17 24.16
CA SER A 160 -13.47 28.62 25.46
C SER A 160 -13.24 27.12 25.60
N ASP A 161 -13.16 26.37 24.49
CA ASP A 161 -13.17 24.89 24.51
C ASP A 161 -11.75 24.31 24.48
N ARG A 162 -10.72 25.17 24.33
CA ARG A 162 -9.30 24.79 24.29
C ARG A 162 -8.72 24.35 25.64
N PHE A 163 -9.44 24.55 26.75
CA PHE A 163 -8.88 24.29 28.09
C PHE A 163 -9.08 22.86 28.61
N GLU A 164 -9.94 22.05 28.00
CA GLU A 164 -10.19 20.67 28.49
C GLU A 164 -9.37 19.58 27.77
N PHE A 165 -8.68 19.91 26.68
CA PHE A 165 -7.84 18.97 25.92
C PHE A 165 -6.35 19.33 25.99
N GLN A 166 -5.78 19.28 27.19
CA GLN A 166 -4.32 19.24 27.40
C GLN A 166 -3.84 17.80 27.64
N ARG A 167 -4.18 16.87 26.74
CA ARG A 167 -3.40 15.64 26.58
C ARG A 167 -2.47 15.86 25.41
N ASP A 168 -1.19 15.93 25.72
CA ASP A 168 0.00 15.79 24.85
C ASP A 168 -0.06 16.46 23.47
N GLN A 169 0.82 17.43 23.25
CA GLN A 169 0.96 18.29 22.07
C GLN A 169 1.37 17.55 20.77
N ILE A 170 0.62 16.55 20.37
CA ILE A 170 0.61 16.06 18.99
C ILE A 170 -0.81 16.36 18.49
N GLN A 171 -0.91 17.29 17.55
CA GLN A 171 -2.17 17.64 16.92
C GLN A 171 -2.66 16.39 16.18
N GLU A 172 -3.58 15.64 16.80
CA GLU A 172 -4.09 14.40 16.20
C GLU A 172 -4.91 14.75 14.96
N GLU A 173 -4.44 14.31 13.78
CA GLU A 173 -5.16 14.48 12.53
C GLU A 173 -6.51 13.74 12.62
N GLN A 174 -7.61 14.49 12.49
CA GLN A 174 -8.93 13.90 12.49
C GLN A 174 -9.23 13.27 11.12
N VAL A 175 -9.66 12.01 11.15
CA VAL A 175 -10.00 11.25 9.95
C VAL A 175 -11.40 10.64 10.07
N LYS A 176 -12.10 10.57 8.95
CA LYS A 176 -13.35 9.81 8.79
C LYS A 176 -13.05 8.54 8.01
N LEU A 177 -13.53 7.42 8.54
CA LEU A 177 -13.51 6.12 7.86
C LEU A 177 -14.90 5.85 7.27
N LEU A 178 -14.95 5.67 5.95
CA LEU A 178 -16.16 5.32 5.22
C LEU A 178 -16.10 3.84 4.86
N VAL A 179 -17.10 3.06 5.25
CA VAL A 179 -17.18 1.64 4.86
C VAL A 179 -17.59 1.57 3.39
N ILE A 180 -16.76 0.93 2.57
CA ILE A 180 -17.00 0.76 1.13
C ILE A 180 -17.51 -0.65 0.85
N ASP A 181 -16.97 -1.64 1.56
CA ASP A 181 -17.30 -3.04 1.39
C ASP A 181 -17.33 -3.75 2.74
N PHE A 182 -18.22 -4.74 2.85
CA PHE A 182 -18.44 -5.52 4.05
C PHE A 182 -18.75 -6.97 3.68
N GLU A 183 -17.93 -7.88 4.20
CA GLU A 183 -18.06 -9.32 4.02
C GLU A 183 -18.08 -10.01 5.39
N GLU A 184 -19.02 -10.93 5.59
CA GLU A 184 -19.07 -11.81 6.76
C GLU A 184 -18.76 -13.25 6.33
N VAL A 185 -17.77 -13.86 6.96
CA VAL A 185 -17.32 -15.23 6.69
C VAL A 185 -17.37 -16.03 7.99
N GLY A 186 -18.23 -17.06 8.06
CA GLY A 186 -18.32 -17.96 9.22
C GLY A 186 -19.65 -18.68 9.36
#